data_AF-A0A9P6XXJ3-F1
#
_entry.id   AF-A0A9P6XXJ3-F1
#
_cell.length_a   1.000
_cell.length_b   1.000
_cell.length_c   1.000
_cell.angle_alpha   90.00
_cell.angle_beta   90.00
_cell.angle_gamma   90.00
#
_symmetry.space_group_name_H-M   'P 1'
#
loop_
_entity.id
_entity.type
_entity.pdbx_description
1 polymer ?
#
loop_
_entity_poly.entity_id
_entity_poly.type
_entity_poly.pdbx_seq_one_letter_code
_entity_poly.pdbx_strand_id
1 'polypeptide(L)' 'MEALRGLVAHGFGVTMLSDMVYRPWSLEGRKIEAMPITDAVPPMEAGLLWHPRATLAKPADAFRQFMMVACGV' A
#
# COMPACT_ATOMS: atom_id res chain seq x y z
N MET A 1 -5.13 2.11 -7.46
CA MET A 1 -6.38 1.34 -7.64
C MET A 1 -7.58 2.29 -7.56
N GLU A 2 -7.64 3.30 -8.43
CA GLU A 2 -8.66 4.35 -8.33
C GLU A 2 -10.06 3.86 -8.74
N ALA A 3 -10.15 3.08 -9.82
CA ALA A 3 -11.42 2.54 -10.29
C ALA A 3 -12.16 1.74 -9.21
N LEU A 4 -11.43 0.94 -8.40
CA LEU A 4 -11.99 0.18 -7.30
C LEU A 4 -12.57 1.09 -6.20
N ARG A 5 -11.81 2.11 -5.78
CA ARG A 5 -12.29 3.07 -4.77
C ARG A 5 -13.47 3.88 -5.26
N GLY A 6 -13.48 4.26 -6.54
CA GLY A 6 -14.65 4.88 -7.17
C GLY A 6 -15.87 3.96 -7.08
N LEU A 7 -15.72 2.67 -7.37
CA LEU A 7 -16.81 1.69 -7.35
C LEU A 7 -17.41 1.52 -5.94
N VAL A 8 -16.55 1.39 -4.93
CA VAL A 8 -16.97 1.30 -3.51
C VAL A 8 -17.59 2.61 -3.04
N ALA A 9 -16.99 3.76 -3.36
CA ALA A 9 -17.51 5.07 -2.99
C ALA A 9 -18.87 5.40 -3.65
N HIS A 10 -19.20 4.78 -4.78
CA HIS A 10 -20.52 4.87 -5.42
C HIS A 10 -21.54 3.88 -4.83
N GLY A 11 -21.14 2.99 -3.91
CA GLY A 11 -22.01 1.98 -3.33
C GLY A 11 -22.25 0.75 -4.22
N PHE A 12 -21.42 0.52 -5.23
CA PHE A 12 -21.56 -0.64 -6.12
C PHE A 12 -21.04 -1.96 -5.51
N GLY A 13 -20.47 -1.93 -4.31
CA GLY A 13 -20.00 -3.12 -3.60
C GLY A 13 -19.05 -2.81 -2.44
N VAL A 14 -18.46 -3.87 -1.89
CA VAL A 14 -17.42 -3.82 -0.84
C VAL A 14 -16.12 -4.42 -1.34
N THR A 15 -15.01 -4.09 -0.69
CA THR A 15 -13.70 -4.64 -1.05
C THR A 15 -12.81 -4.78 0.18
N MET A 16 -11.78 -5.62 0.07
CA MET A 16 -10.70 -5.73 1.04
C MET A 16 -9.42 -5.21 0.39
N LEU A 17 -8.74 -4.28 1.07
CA LEU A 17 -7.51 -3.65 0.57
C LEU A 17 -6.47 -3.64 1.67
N SER A 18 -5.19 -3.70 1.26
CA SER A 18 -4.10 -3.39 2.16
C SER A 18 -4.16 -1.92 2.58
N ASP A 19 -3.80 -1.65 3.83
CA ASP A 19 -3.62 -0.29 4.35
C ASP A 19 -2.65 0.55 3.50
N MET A 20 -1.69 -0.10 2.81
CA MET A 20 -0.74 0.58 1.90
C MET A 20 -1.44 1.32 0.74
N VAL A 21 -2.64 0.90 0.35
CA VAL A 21 -3.40 1.50 -0.75
C VAL A 21 -4.72 2.13 -0.31
N TYR A 22 -5.05 2.04 0.98
CA TYR A 22 -6.25 2.65 1.55
C TYR A 22 -6.11 4.17 1.59
N ARG A 23 -7.18 4.85 1.14
CA ARG A 23 -7.36 6.29 1.25
C ARG A 23 -8.83 6.54 1.56
N PRO A 24 -9.16 7.43 2.50
CA PRO A 24 -10.53 7.64 2.94
C PRO A 24 -11.42 8.37 1.92
N TRP A 25 -10.84 8.81 0.78
CA TRP A 25 -11.54 9.58 -0.24
C TRP A 25 -11.27 9.00 -1.63
N SER A 26 -12.31 8.92 -2.47
CA SER A 26 -12.15 8.72 -3.91
C SER A 26 -11.72 10.03 -4.59
N LEU A 27 -11.30 9.96 -5.86
CA LEU A 27 -10.95 11.16 -6.65
C LEU A 27 -12.13 12.12 -6.81
N GLU A 28 -13.35 11.59 -6.80
CA GLU A 28 -14.60 12.35 -6.87
C GLU A 28 -14.98 12.97 -5.51
N GLY A 29 -14.11 12.86 -4.50
CA GLY A 29 -14.31 13.46 -3.18
C GLY A 29 -15.31 12.72 -2.30
N ARG A 30 -15.67 11.48 -2.63
CA ARG A 30 -16.59 10.69 -1.80
C ARG A 30 -15.84 9.86 -0.76
N LYS A 31 -16.43 9.79 0.43
CA LYS A 31 -15.84 9.08 1.57
C LYS A 31 -15.97 7.57 1.40
N ILE A 32 -14.92 6.84 1.80
CA ILE A 32 -14.91 5.38 1.89
C ILE A 32 -14.66 5.00 3.35
N GLU A 33 -15.65 4.35 3.95
CA GLU A 33 -15.53 3.82 5.30
C GLU A 33 -14.73 2.50 5.27
N ALA A 34 -13.82 2.35 6.23
CA ALA A 34 -13.10 1.11 6.48
C ALA A 34 -13.58 0.51 7.81
N MET A 35 -13.71 -0.80 7.87
CA MET A 35 -14.13 -1.54 9.06
C MET A 35 -13.14 -2.69 9.31
N PRO A 36 -12.67 -2.90 10.55
CA PRO A 36 -11.86 -4.08 10.86
C PRO A 36 -12.67 -5.36 10.65
N ILE A 37 -12.00 -6.42 10.22
CA ILE A 37 -12.57 -7.77 10.19
C ILE A 37 -12.24 -8.50 11.50
N THR A 38 -13.03 -9.53 11.83
CA THR A 38 -12.83 -10.32 13.06
C THR A 38 -11.63 -11.24 12.99
N ASP A 39 -11.30 -11.72 11.79
CA ASP A 39 -10.22 -12.68 11.59
C ASP A 39 -8.88 -11.98 11.51
N ALA A 40 -7.82 -12.66 11.97
CA ALA A 40 -6.46 -12.16 11.82
C ALA A 40 -6.10 -12.07 10.32
N VAL A 41 -5.76 -10.87 9.86
CA VAL A 41 -5.23 -10.64 8.51
C VAL A 41 -3.72 -10.87 8.55
N PRO A 42 -3.17 -11.78 7.74
CA PRO A 42 -1.72 -11.91 7.62
C PRO A 42 -1.08 -10.58 7.18
N PRO A 43 0.06 -10.19 7.76
CA PRO A 43 0.71 -8.96 7.37
C PRO A 43 1.16 -9.01 5.92
N MET A 44 1.11 -7.87 5.24
CA MET A 44 1.68 -7.73 3.90
C MET A 44 3.16 -7.37 4.03
N GLU A 45 4.03 -8.17 3.43
CA GLU A 45 5.46 -7.89 3.37
C GLU A 45 5.80 -7.09 2.12
N ALA A 46 6.55 -5.99 2.29
CA ALA A 46 7.12 -5.21 1.21
C ALA A 46 8.64 -5.34 1.21
N GLY A 47 9.23 -5.59 0.06
CA GLY A 47 10.67 -5.80 -0.09
C GLY A 47 11.26 -5.01 -1.25
N LEU A 48 12.58 -4.79 -1.18
CA LEU A 48 13.37 -4.22 -2.26
C LEU A 48 14.13 -5.33 -2.97
N LEU A 49 14.13 -5.31 -4.30
CA LEU A 49 14.82 -6.28 -5.15
C LEU A 49 15.73 -5.56 -6.13
N TRP A 50 16.91 -6.13 -6.37
CA TRP A 50 17.85 -5.71 -7.40
C TRP A 50 18.59 -6.93 -7.95
N HIS A 51 19.24 -6.76 -9.10
CA HIS A 51 19.99 -7.85 -9.71
C HIS A 51 21.16 -8.27 -8.79
N PRO A 52 21.37 -9.57 -8.50
CA PRO A 52 22.36 -10.02 -7.49
C PRO A 52 23.81 -9.60 -7.78
N ARG A 53 24.14 -9.36 -9.06
CA ARG A 53 25.48 -8.91 -9.49
C ARG A 53 25.58 -7.40 -9.69
N ALA A 54 24.52 -6.64 -9.43
CA ALA A 54 24.54 -5.19 -9.54
C ALA A 54 25.08 -4.57 -8.25
N THR A 55 26.09 -3.71 -8.38
CA THR A 55 26.52 -2.83 -7.29
C THR A 55 25.58 -1.64 -7.23
N LEU A 56 24.95 -1.41 -6.07
CA LEU A 56 24.11 -0.23 -5.89
C LEU A 56 24.96 1.03 -5.93
N ALA A 57 24.58 1.98 -6.80
CA ALA A 57 25.15 3.32 -6.76
C ALA A 57 24.81 4.00 -5.43
N LYS A 58 25.61 4.99 -5.00
CA LYS A 58 25.42 5.70 -3.73
C LYS A 58 23.96 6.17 -3.49
N PRO A 59 23.24 6.76 -4.48
CA PRO A 59 21.85 7.16 -4.27
C PRO A 59 20.90 5.98 -4.04
N ALA A 60 21.14 4.85 -4.72
CA ALA A 60 20.29 3.66 -4.59
C ALA A 60 20.49 2.96 -3.24
N ASP A 61 21.72 2.91 -2.73
CA ASP A 61 21.99 2.38 -1.38
C ASP A 61 21.43 3.32 -0.29
N ALA A 62 21.54 4.64 -0.46
CA ALA A 62 20.91 5.60 0.44
C ALA A 62 19.37 5.42 0.47
N PHE A 63 18.75 5.20 -0.70
CA PHE A 63 17.32 4.90 -0.77
C PHE A 63 16.98 3.57 -0.09
N ARG A 64 17.79 2.52 -0.29
CA ARG A 64 17.63 1.24 0.41
C ARG A 64 17.68 1.41 1.93
N GLN A 65 18.65 2.17 2.43
CA GLN A 65 18.77 2.48 3.85
C GLN A 65 17.56 3.26 4.37
N PHE A 66 17.11 4.28 3.64
CA PHE A 66 15.91 5.02 3.99
C PHE A 66 14.69 4.09 4.08
N MET A 67 14.46 3.25 3.08
CA MET A 67 13.32 2.34 3.05
C MET A 67 13.35 1.30 4.18
N MET A 68 14.53 0.82 4.60
CA MET A 68 14.65 -0.07 5.76
C MET A 68 14.19 0.60 7.07
N VAL A 69 14.33 1.92 7.18
CA VAL A 69 13.90 2.69 8.37
C VAL A 69 12.46 3.18 8.23
N ALA A 70 12.07 3.65 7.05
CA ALA A 70 10.75 4.24 6.81
C ALA A 70 9.64 3.19 6.66
N CYS A 71 9.98 1.97 6.23
CA CYS A 71 9.05 0.87 6.02
C CYS A 71 9.31 -0.33 6.95
N GLY A 72 10.34 -0.27 7.79
CA GLY A 72 10.62 -1.28 8.81
C GLY A 72 9.80 -1.03 10.08
N VAL A 73 9.23 -2.13 10.58
CA VAL A 73 8.43 -2.31 11.82
C VAL A 73 8.75 -1.32 12.95
#